data_AF-A0A101CQL9-F1
#
_entry.id   AF-A0A101CQL9-F1
#
_cell.length_a   1.000
_cell.length_b   1.000
_cell.length_c   1.000
_cell.angle_alpha   90.00
_cell.angle_beta   90.00
_cell.angle_gamma   90.00
#
_symmetry.space_group_name_H-M   'P 1'
#
loop_
_entity.id
_entity.type
_entity.pdbx_description
1 polymer ?
#
loop_
_entity_poly.entity_id
_entity_poly.type
_entity_poly.pdbx_seq_one_letter_code
_entity_poly.pdbx_strand_id
1 'polypeptide(L)'
;MTIYRSSKGNFEQHEEVEIFTDKYVSNVNGKASYTATGNKYFGAPGNAPVNTITDVVVEFRTKQTGYDGEFGFDWLRIDDGALTTEKAYEACIIGGYEAPNGKAPHRDANTSFESGEAFKALQKEYKQIVIVRKSTTAKKYYVPWLNLFPKSVSDATTVATGMPKPPFEAELRMLIDVEGTDPPDQIRIVFNEKYFTIDGKDGTDANPVLISDKAVGANREAPATIKIRCIDEFNTDQEIKVYAYPKDSLSKPIATQKVLRKLAGKIIVGANKNTPAVGKAPAVNNRKTQKFVFVSILTDINKSGVIAKGNFTVNEKINLQNCLYQSLIQGEFIDKNPSGNDFTVDLSANSDFQIGGKFYDVATSAFNEDYRINSTDVIPHFFKEIRKAFLNMPGNTIYNKHYTVFTLGEAVYDNAAGQVEDIGTKNLILYKNRNDRTLSHEGLHGLGLDHTHDDGTFKPSRKYTYPRGSTGATNATDNYMSYMGAARKTTWHWQWKIIRSKLK
;
A
#
# COMPACT_ATOMS: atom_id res chain seq x y z
N MET A 1 25.28 -15.70 -16.59
CA MET A 1 25.34 -17.12 -17.04
C MET A 1 24.04 -17.75 -16.65
N THR A 2 23.31 -18.39 -17.56
CA THR A 2 22.10 -19.15 -17.21
C THR A 2 22.54 -20.45 -16.55
N ILE A 3 22.27 -20.62 -15.25
CA ILE A 3 22.57 -21.86 -14.53
C ILE A 3 21.35 -22.77 -14.65
N TYR A 4 21.50 -23.89 -15.35
CA TYR A 4 20.50 -24.96 -15.32
C TYR A 4 20.78 -25.84 -14.11
N ARG A 5 19.79 -25.97 -13.20
CA ARG A 5 19.84 -26.92 -12.10
C ARG A 5 18.84 -28.03 -12.39
N SER A 6 19.31 -29.23 -12.76
CA SER A 6 18.45 -30.40 -12.78
C SER A 6 18.58 -31.13 -11.44
N SER A 7 17.47 -31.27 -10.73
CA SER A 7 17.29 -32.33 -9.73
C SER A 7 16.24 -33.28 -10.26
N LYS A 8 16.46 -34.59 -10.10
CA LYS A 8 15.56 -35.66 -10.53
C LYS A 8 14.12 -35.37 -10.09
N GLY A 9 13.26 -35.04 -11.05
CA GLY A 9 11.84 -34.79 -10.86
C GLY A 9 11.44 -33.32 -11.10
N ASN A 10 11.32 -32.95 -12.37
CA ASN A 10 10.63 -31.78 -12.95
C ASN A 10 10.34 -30.57 -12.04
N PHE A 11 11.11 -29.49 -12.20
CA PHE A 11 10.66 -28.09 -12.30
C PHE A 11 11.84 -27.26 -12.84
N GLU A 12 11.72 -26.69 -14.05
CA GLU A 12 12.68 -25.70 -14.54
C GLU A 12 12.38 -24.34 -13.90
N GLN A 13 13.29 -23.86 -13.07
CA GLN A 13 13.31 -22.49 -12.59
C GLN A 13 14.31 -21.72 -13.45
N HIS A 14 13.80 -20.89 -14.37
CA HIS A 14 14.62 -19.95 -15.14
C HIS A 14 14.85 -18.71 -14.27
N GLU A 15 16.02 -18.64 -13.64
CA GLU A 15 16.47 -17.44 -12.95
C GLU A 15 17.67 -16.86 -13.73
N GLU A 16 17.52 -15.64 -14.24
CA GLU A 16 18.62 -14.92 -14.89
C GLU A 16 19.58 -14.44 -13.78
N VAL A 17 20.55 -15.28 -13.42
CA VAL A 17 21.58 -14.92 -12.44
C VAL A 17 22.68 -14.10 -13.13
N GLU A 18 22.73 -12.81 -12.83
CA GLU A 18 23.87 -11.94 -13.14
C GLU A 18 25.02 -12.27 -12.17
N ILE A 19 25.94 -13.13 -12.60
CA ILE A 19 27.16 -13.45 -11.85
C ILE A 19 28.22 -12.44 -12.26
N PHE A 20 28.58 -11.56 -11.34
CA PHE A 20 29.70 -10.64 -11.50
C PHE A 20 30.95 -11.31 -10.92
N THR A 21 31.91 -11.60 -11.79
CA THR A 21 33.15 -12.28 -11.42
C THR A 21 34.24 -11.75 -12.31
N ASP A 22 35.34 -11.27 -11.73
CA ASP A 22 36.54 -10.96 -12.51
C ASP A 22 37.18 -12.23 -13.11
N LYS A 23 36.99 -13.41 -12.49
CA LYS A 23 37.40 -14.74 -12.98
C LYS A 23 36.52 -15.87 -12.40
N TYR A 24 35.91 -16.67 -13.28
CA TYR A 24 34.90 -17.69 -12.94
C TYR A 24 35.52 -18.95 -12.30
N VAL A 25 34.93 -19.45 -11.20
CA VAL A 25 35.19 -20.81 -10.64
C VAL A 25 33.89 -21.40 -10.09
N SER A 26 33.59 -22.66 -10.41
CA SER A 26 32.77 -23.52 -9.56
C SER A 26 33.42 -24.90 -9.39
N ASN A 27 33.40 -25.39 -8.14
CA ASN A 27 33.89 -26.69 -7.74
C ASN A 27 32.73 -27.69 -7.85
N VAL A 28 32.86 -28.71 -8.70
CA VAL A 28 31.87 -29.79 -8.83
C VAL A 28 32.56 -31.09 -8.42
N ASN A 29 32.15 -31.66 -7.28
CA ASN A 29 32.54 -33.00 -6.80
C ASN A 29 31.88 -34.12 -7.66
N GLY A 30 31.85 -33.94 -8.98
CA GLY A 30 31.20 -34.82 -9.95
C GLY A 30 31.57 -34.44 -11.39
N LYS A 31 31.25 -35.31 -12.37
CA LYS A 31 31.64 -35.12 -13.77
C LYS A 31 30.94 -33.90 -14.40
N ALA A 32 31.75 -32.91 -14.78
CA ALA A 32 31.41 -31.90 -15.78
C ALA A 32 32.47 -31.95 -16.90
N SER A 33 32.05 -31.94 -18.16
CA SER A 33 32.94 -31.75 -19.31
C SER A 33 32.63 -30.40 -19.96
N TYR A 34 33.62 -29.51 -19.95
CA TYR A 34 33.59 -28.25 -20.70
C TYR A 34 34.80 -28.23 -21.63
N THR A 35 34.58 -28.03 -22.92
CA THR A 35 35.65 -27.83 -23.90
C THR A 35 35.85 -26.34 -24.09
N ALA A 36 36.76 -25.75 -23.31
CA ALA A 36 37.24 -24.39 -23.53
C ALA A 36 38.77 -24.40 -23.58
N THR A 37 39.33 -23.97 -24.69
CA THR A 37 40.77 -23.79 -24.92
C THR A 37 41.28 -22.59 -24.10
N GLY A 38 41.87 -22.83 -22.93
CA GLY A 38 42.50 -21.75 -22.14
C GLY A 38 42.97 -22.15 -20.74
N ASN A 39 44.08 -21.57 -20.31
CA ASN A 39 44.85 -21.89 -19.09
C ASN A 39 44.09 -21.71 -17.75
N LYS A 40 44.49 -22.49 -16.73
CA LYS A 40 43.94 -22.55 -15.36
C LYS A 40 44.60 -21.54 -14.40
N TYR A 41 43.84 -20.95 -13.46
CA TYR A 41 44.34 -20.09 -12.37
C TYR A 41 43.47 -20.17 -11.08
N PHE A 42 43.98 -19.78 -9.90
CA PHE A 42 43.32 -19.90 -8.57
C PHE A 42 43.25 -18.54 -7.81
N GLY A 43 42.15 -18.24 -7.07
CA GLY A 43 41.97 -17.02 -6.22
C GLY A 43 40.60 -16.91 -5.48
N ALA A 44 40.45 -15.92 -4.57
CA ALA A 44 39.21 -15.66 -3.80
C ALA A 44 38.22 -14.75 -4.57
N PRO A 45 36.89 -14.96 -4.47
CA PRO A 45 35.90 -14.14 -5.17
C PRO A 45 35.83 -12.71 -4.60
N GLY A 46 35.76 -11.72 -5.48
CA GLY A 46 35.57 -10.30 -5.11
C GLY A 46 34.13 -9.98 -4.66
N ASN A 47 33.92 -8.76 -4.16
CA ASN A 47 32.59 -8.24 -3.82
C ASN A 47 31.77 -8.00 -5.10
N ALA A 48 30.47 -8.32 -5.06
CA ALA A 48 29.57 -7.98 -6.16
C ALA A 48 29.56 -6.45 -6.41
N PRO A 49 29.56 -5.99 -7.67
CA PRO A 49 29.45 -4.57 -7.99
C PRO A 49 28.20 -3.99 -7.35
N VAL A 50 28.34 -2.80 -6.76
CA VAL A 50 27.18 -2.04 -6.28
C VAL A 50 26.36 -1.63 -7.50
N ASN A 51 25.09 -2.04 -7.54
CA ASN A 51 24.17 -1.56 -8.58
C ASN A 51 24.00 -0.05 -8.43
N THR A 52 24.40 0.71 -9.44
CA THR A 52 24.23 2.17 -9.52
C THR A 52 23.37 2.54 -10.71
N ILE A 53 22.59 3.60 -10.58
CA ILE A 53 21.94 4.27 -11.72
C ILE A 53 22.89 5.37 -12.22
N THR A 54 22.91 5.63 -13.53
CA THR A 54 23.87 6.56 -14.13
C THR A 54 23.16 7.67 -14.91
N ASP A 55 23.51 7.84 -16.18
CA ASP A 55 23.11 8.95 -17.04
C ASP A 55 21.62 8.96 -17.37
N VAL A 56 20.89 7.88 -17.12
CA VAL A 56 19.44 7.80 -17.33
C VAL A 56 18.76 7.43 -16.03
N VAL A 57 17.73 8.18 -15.63
CA VAL A 57 16.84 7.84 -14.51
C VAL A 57 15.40 7.78 -15.01
N VAL A 58 14.70 6.71 -14.62
CA VAL A 58 13.28 6.49 -14.88
C VAL A 58 12.57 6.25 -13.55
N GLU A 59 11.69 7.18 -13.21
CA GLU A 59 10.86 7.13 -12.02
C GLU A 59 9.40 6.89 -12.38
N PHE A 60 8.66 6.26 -11.47
CA PHE A 60 7.28 5.88 -11.69
C PHE A 60 6.36 6.65 -10.74
N ARG A 61 5.19 7.05 -11.24
CA ARG A 61 4.16 7.75 -10.47
C ARG A 61 2.78 7.21 -10.85
N THR A 62 1.82 7.34 -9.97
CA THR A 62 0.40 7.21 -10.36
C THR A 62 0.02 8.36 -11.29
N LYS A 63 -1.09 8.19 -12.02
CA LYS A 63 -1.66 9.28 -12.80
C LYS A 63 -2.11 10.41 -11.88
N GLN A 64 -1.91 11.65 -12.30
CA GLN A 64 -2.44 12.83 -11.59
C GLN A 64 -3.97 12.79 -11.54
N THR A 65 -4.59 12.33 -12.63
CA THR A 65 -6.04 12.17 -12.78
C THR A 65 -6.40 10.72 -13.09
N GLY A 66 -7.51 10.25 -12.53
CA GLY A 66 -8.04 8.90 -12.76
C GLY A 66 -7.41 7.78 -11.94
N TYR A 67 -6.47 8.08 -11.04
CA TYR A 67 -6.08 7.17 -9.96
C TYR A 67 -6.79 7.59 -8.67
N ASP A 68 -7.52 6.64 -8.08
CA ASP A 68 -8.38 6.84 -6.92
C ASP A 68 -8.12 5.83 -5.78
N GLY A 69 -6.92 5.23 -5.80
CA GLY A 69 -6.46 4.31 -4.78
C GLY A 69 -6.77 2.85 -5.06
N GLU A 70 -7.07 2.49 -6.30
CA GLU A 70 -7.54 1.16 -6.72
C GLU A 70 -6.51 0.06 -6.48
N PHE A 71 -5.21 0.40 -6.50
CA PHE A 71 -4.08 -0.48 -6.22
C PHE A 71 -3.04 0.20 -5.32
N GLY A 72 -2.20 -0.58 -4.66
CA GLY A 72 -1.19 -0.04 -3.75
C GLY A 72 0.07 0.37 -4.48
N PHE A 73 0.38 1.67 -4.49
CA PHE A 73 1.63 2.19 -5.03
C PHE A 73 2.19 3.26 -4.09
N ASP A 74 3.42 3.06 -3.64
CA ASP A 74 4.09 3.94 -2.68
C ASP A 74 5.47 4.32 -3.20
N TRP A 75 5.70 5.63 -3.39
CA TRP A 75 6.97 6.19 -3.77
C TRP A 75 7.32 7.35 -2.83
N LEU A 76 8.61 7.58 -2.64
CA LEU A 76 9.06 8.74 -1.88
C LEU A 76 8.90 10.02 -2.75
N ARG A 77 8.05 10.95 -2.30
CA ARG A 77 7.86 12.25 -2.95
C ARG A 77 9.06 13.14 -2.65
N ILE A 78 10.01 13.22 -3.58
CA ILE A 78 11.18 14.11 -3.48
C ILE A 78 10.80 15.49 -3.99
N ASP A 79 10.85 15.73 -5.30
CA ASP A 79 10.39 16.96 -5.94
C ASP A 79 10.25 16.67 -7.44
N ASP A 80 9.02 16.64 -7.93
CA ASP A 80 8.73 16.46 -9.35
C ASP A 80 8.49 17.82 -10.05
N GLY A 81 8.74 18.94 -9.36
CA GLY A 81 8.48 20.28 -9.85
C GLY A 81 7.03 20.48 -10.30
N ALA A 82 6.84 21.10 -11.46
CA ALA A 82 5.52 21.36 -12.04
C ALA A 82 4.80 20.10 -12.57
N LEU A 83 5.44 18.92 -12.54
CA LEU A 83 4.84 17.66 -12.99
C LEU A 83 3.92 17.01 -11.95
N THR A 84 3.77 17.63 -10.78
CA THR A 84 2.84 17.15 -9.75
C THR A 84 2.15 18.29 -9.01
N THR A 85 0.95 18.01 -8.52
CA THR A 85 0.25 18.88 -7.57
C THR A 85 0.57 18.53 -6.11
N GLU A 86 1.22 17.39 -5.87
CA GLU A 86 1.56 16.89 -4.54
C GLU A 86 2.85 17.52 -4.02
N LYS A 87 2.88 17.88 -2.73
CA LYS A 87 4.11 18.40 -2.12
C LYS A 87 5.15 17.31 -1.93
N ALA A 88 6.40 17.70 -2.17
CA ALA A 88 7.61 17.06 -1.68
C ALA A 88 7.47 16.70 -0.18
N TYR A 89 7.82 15.47 0.20
CA TYR A 89 7.74 15.08 1.61
C TYR A 89 8.70 15.86 2.49
N GLU A 90 9.89 16.20 1.99
CA GLU A 90 10.84 17.05 2.73
C GLU A 90 10.22 18.42 3.08
N ALA A 91 9.38 18.97 2.19
CA ALA A 91 8.78 20.27 2.38
C ALA A 91 7.53 20.27 3.28
N CYS A 92 6.90 19.11 3.51
CA CYS A 92 5.64 19.04 4.26
C CYS A 92 5.65 18.10 5.47
N ILE A 93 6.67 17.27 5.66
CA ILE A 93 6.79 16.46 6.88
C ILE A 93 7.08 17.37 8.07
N ILE A 94 6.31 17.22 9.14
CA ILE A 94 6.44 18.06 10.35
C ILE A 94 7.07 17.31 11.53
N GLY A 95 7.08 15.98 11.52
CA GLY A 95 7.63 15.18 12.61
C GLY A 95 7.27 13.69 12.46
N GLY A 96 7.18 13.00 13.60
CA GLY A 96 6.85 11.58 13.63
C GLY A 96 7.36 10.88 14.88
N TYR A 97 7.04 9.60 15.02
CA TYR A 97 7.49 8.78 16.13
C TYR A 97 8.96 8.35 15.95
N GLU A 98 9.79 8.73 16.91
CA GLU A 98 11.12 8.17 17.11
C GLU A 98 11.06 7.03 18.14
N ALA A 99 11.62 5.87 17.79
CA ALA A 99 11.70 4.78 18.76
C ALA A 99 12.79 5.11 19.80
N PRO A 100 12.50 5.05 21.11
CA PRO A 100 13.49 5.28 22.14
C PRO A 100 14.72 4.38 21.92
N ASN A 101 15.89 5.00 21.80
CA ASN A 101 17.12 4.27 21.59
C ASN A 101 17.89 4.18 22.92
N GLY A 102 17.93 2.98 23.50
CA GLY A 102 18.53 2.73 24.82
C GLY A 102 20.06 2.77 24.85
N LYS A 103 20.72 3.50 23.94
CA LYS A 103 22.19 3.45 23.80
C LYS A 103 22.86 4.44 24.75
N ALA A 104 23.49 3.93 25.81
CA ALA A 104 24.31 4.73 26.71
C ALA A 104 25.47 5.47 25.96
N PRO A 105 25.90 6.66 26.44
CA PRO A 105 25.46 7.33 27.68
C PRO A 105 24.17 8.14 27.52
N HIS A 106 23.65 8.32 26.30
CA HIS A 106 22.44 9.09 26.00
C HIS A 106 21.25 8.15 25.79
N ARG A 107 20.60 7.77 26.90
CA ARG A 107 19.31 7.08 26.84
C ARG A 107 18.28 8.07 26.30
N ASP A 108 18.03 8.03 25.01
CA ASP A 108 17.04 8.90 24.42
C ASP A 108 15.65 8.30 24.70
N ALA A 109 14.90 8.98 25.56
CA ALA A 109 13.49 8.70 25.84
C ALA A 109 12.56 9.54 24.96
N ASN A 110 13.11 10.36 24.05
CA ASN A 110 12.35 11.10 23.06
C ASN A 110 11.59 10.11 22.18
N THR A 111 10.29 10.36 22.05
CA THR A 111 9.39 9.58 21.20
C THR A 111 9.03 10.33 19.92
N SER A 112 9.66 11.47 19.68
CA SER A 112 9.41 12.36 18.55
C SER A 112 10.71 12.72 17.83
N PHE A 113 10.71 12.77 16.51
CA PHE A 113 11.91 13.18 15.77
C PHE A 113 12.29 14.64 16.04
N GLU A 114 13.59 14.90 16.13
CA GLU A 114 14.13 16.27 16.09
C GLU A 114 13.95 16.91 14.71
N SER A 115 14.13 18.24 14.63
CA SER A 115 13.92 19.02 13.41
C SER A 115 14.72 18.45 12.22
N GLY A 116 14.00 18.05 11.16
CA GLY A 116 14.59 17.49 9.93
C GLY A 116 15.00 16.02 9.98
N GLU A 117 14.84 15.33 11.11
CA GLU A 117 15.19 13.90 11.22
C GLU A 117 14.11 12.96 10.67
N ALA A 118 12.84 13.36 10.79
CA ALA A 118 11.70 12.60 10.29
C ALA A 118 11.84 12.25 8.80
N PHE A 119 12.30 13.19 7.97
CA PHE A 119 12.52 12.93 6.55
C PHE A 119 13.65 11.91 6.30
N LYS A 120 14.76 12.03 7.05
CA LYS A 120 15.87 11.07 6.98
C LYS A 120 15.44 9.67 7.42
N ALA A 121 14.54 9.57 8.38
CA ALA A 121 13.92 8.31 8.80
C ALA A 121 12.98 7.77 7.71
N LEU A 122 12.12 8.61 7.14
CA LEU A 122 11.23 8.23 6.03
C LEU A 122 12.00 7.69 4.83
N GLN A 123 13.12 8.32 4.46
CA GLN A 123 14.01 7.85 3.40
C GLN A 123 14.47 6.39 3.60
N LYS A 124 14.59 5.91 4.84
CA LYS A 124 15.01 4.53 5.16
C LYS A 124 13.90 3.50 4.98
N GLU A 125 12.64 3.92 4.83
CA GLU A 125 11.53 3.01 4.50
C GLU A 125 11.60 2.51 3.04
N TYR A 126 12.40 3.18 2.21
CA TYR A 126 12.58 2.85 0.80
C TYR A 126 13.98 2.29 0.53
N LYS A 127 14.07 1.29 -0.34
CA LYS A 127 15.36 0.79 -0.83
C LYS A 127 16.03 1.91 -1.65
N GLN A 128 17.29 2.20 -1.35
CA GLN A 128 18.05 3.28 -1.96
C GLN A 128 19.06 2.71 -2.97
N ILE A 129 19.13 3.30 -4.16
CA ILE A 129 20.15 3.02 -5.17
C ILE A 129 20.92 4.30 -5.43
N VAL A 130 22.25 4.23 -5.45
CA VAL A 130 23.09 5.39 -5.72
C VAL A 130 22.97 5.80 -7.19
N ILE A 131 22.73 7.08 -7.43
CA ILE A 131 22.78 7.70 -8.75
C ILE A 131 24.15 8.34 -8.92
N VAL A 132 24.91 7.90 -9.92
CA VAL A 132 26.24 8.39 -10.27
C VAL A 132 26.14 9.15 -11.59
N ARG A 133 26.13 10.49 -11.49
CA ARG A 133 26.04 11.42 -12.62
C ARG A 133 27.30 12.29 -12.70
N LYS A 134 27.56 12.92 -13.86
CA LYS A 134 28.68 13.86 -14.01
C LYS A 134 28.41 15.17 -13.25
N SER A 135 27.13 15.58 -13.14
CA SER A 135 26.72 16.69 -12.27
C SER A 135 26.90 16.32 -10.78
N THR A 136 27.61 17.17 -10.05
CA THR A 136 28.39 16.86 -8.83
C THR A 136 27.60 16.72 -7.52
N THR A 137 26.51 15.95 -7.49
CA THR A 137 26.00 15.43 -6.20
C THR A 137 25.44 14.03 -6.39
N ALA A 138 25.98 13.06 -5.66
CA ALA A 138 25.42 11.71 -5.61
C ALA A 138 23.97 11.79 -5.09
N LYS A 139 23.02 11.59 -6.00
CA LYS A 139 21.59 11.49 -5.67
C LYS A 139 21.24 10.05 -5.33
N LYS A 140 20.09 9.85 -4.71
CA LYS A 140 19.55 8.53 -4.39
C LYS A 140 18.26 8.32 -5.17
N TYR A 141 18.16 7.16 -5.81
CA TYR A 141 16.90 6.65 -6.32
C TYR A 141 16.20 5.87 -5.21
N TYR A 142 14.97 6.25 -4.91
CA TYR A 142 14.14 5.58 -3.92
C TYR A 142 13.19 4.64 -4.63
N VAL A 143 13.39 3.33 -4.44
CA VAL A 143 12.65 2.30 -5.16
C VAL A 143 11.20 2.27 -4.65
N PRO A 144 10.19 2.54 -5.50
CA PRO A 144 8.79 2.45 -5.12
C PRO A 144 8.33 1.01 -4.89
N TRP A 145 7.25 0.88 -4.13
CA TRP A 145 6.52 -0.36 -3.89
C TRP A 145 5.23 -0.41 -4.70
N LEU A 146 4.92 -1.59 -5.23
CA LEU A 146 3.67 -1.90 -5.92
C LEU A 146 3.06 -3.18 -5.34
N ASN A 147 1.76 -3.16 -5.05
CA ASN A 147 0.99 -4.34 -4.68
C ASN A 147 -0.08 -4.62 -5.73
N LEU A 148 -0.04 -5.84 -6.28
CA LEU A 148 -1.03 -6.36 -7.23
C LEU A 148 -1.42 -7.79 -6.85
N PHE A 149 -2.70 -8.10 -6.99
CA PHE A 149 -3.20 -9.46 -6.93
C PHE A 149 -2.86 -10.19 -8.24
N PRO A 150 -2.71 -11.52 -8.25
CA PRO A 150 -2.60 -12.25 -9.49
C PRO A 150 -3.95 -12.30 -10.21
N LYS A 151 -3.91 -12.31 -11.55
CA LYS A 151 -5.11 -12.35 -12.40
C LYS A 151 -6.06 -13.49 -12.01
N SER A 152 -5.54 -14.68 -11.74
CA SER A 152 -6.33 -15.84 -11.33
C SER A 152 -7.19 -15.60 -10.09
N VAL A 153 -6.67 -14.86 -9.10
CA VAL A 153 -7.43 -14.49 -7.88
C VAL A 153 -8.51 -13.46 -8.22
N SER A 154 -8.19 -12.45 -9.03
CA SER A 154 -9.19 -11.47 -9.48
C SER A 154 -10.33 -12.12 -10.27
N ASP A 155 -10.00 -13.00 -11.21
CA ASP A 155 -10.97 -13.73 -12.03
C ASP A 155 -11.90 -14.59 -11.16
N ALA A 156 -11.32 -15.36 -10.22
CA ALA A 156 -12.05 -16.25 -9.33
C ALA A 156 -12.86 -15.52 -8.24
N THR A 157 -12.54 -14.26 -7.94
CA THR A 157 -13.25 -13.50 -6.92
C THR A 157 -14.61 -13.03 -7.44
N THR A 158 -15.67 -13.47 -6.76
CA THR A 158 -17.03 -12.93 -6.93
C THR A 158 -17.21 -11.73 -6.02
N VAL A 159 -17.69 -10.61 -6.58
CA VAL A 159 -18.02 -9.39 -5.85
C VAL A 159 -19.44 -8.97 -6.20
N ALA A 160 -20.09 -8.23 -5.31
CA ALA A 160 -21.41 -7.65 -5.60
C ALA A 160 -21.33 -6.67 -6.79
N THR A 161 -22.45 -6.48 -7.49
CA THR A 161 -22.54 -5.54 -8.62
C THR A 161 -22.06 -4.14 -8.21
N GLY A 162 -21.16 -3.56 -9.00
CA GLY A 162 -20.57 -2.24 -8.75
C GLY A 162 -19.35 -2.23 -7.83
N MET A 163 -19.02 -3.35 -7.16
CA MET A 163 -17.82 -3.44 -6.32
C MET A 163 -16.56 -3.75 -7.15
N PRO A 164 -15.39 -3.17 -6.80
CA PRO A 164 -14.15 -3.46 -7.49
C PRO A 164 -13.65 -4.87 -7.15
N LYS A 165 -13.20 -5.59 -8.17
CA LYS A 165 -12.43 -6.82 -8.01
C LYS A 165 -10.99 -6.52 -7.56
N PRO A 166 -10.27 -7.50 -6.99
CA PRO A 166 -8.85 -7.35 -6.67
C PRO A 166 -8.05 -6.83 -7.88
N PRO A 167 -7.30 -5.73 -7.74
CA PRO A 167 -6.53 -5.17 -8.85
C PRO A 167 -5.37 -6.11 -9.19
N PHE A 168 -5.34 -6.59 -10.43
CA PHE A 168 -4.19 -7.30 -10.98
C PHE A 168 -3.42 -6.47 -12.01
N GLU A 169 -3.85 -5.22 -12.22
CA GLU A 169 -3.28 -4.29 -13.18
C GLU A 169 -3.02 -2.94 -12.51
N ALA A 170 -1.91 -2.29 -12.87
CA ALA A 170 -1.60 -0.91 -12.51
C ALA A 170 -1.15 -0.13 -13.75
N GLU A 171 -1.71 1.06 -13.93
CA GLU A 171 -1.26 2.01 -14.94
C GLU A 171 -0.44 3.13 -14.27
N LEU A 172 0.80 3.29 -14.71
CA LEU A 172 1.76 4.24 -14.13
C LEU A 172 2.29 5.18 -15.21
N ARG A 173 2.45 6.46 -14.84
CA ARG A 173 3.22 7.42 -15.65
C ARG A 173 4.70 7.32 -15.29
N MET A 174 5.55 7.84 -16.17
CA MET A 174 7.00 7.79 -16.03
C MET A 174 7.63 9.17 -16.12
N LEU A 175 8.56 9.46 -15.22
CA LEU A 175 9.38 10.67 -15.21
C LEU A 175 10.79 10.27 -15.62
N ILE A 176 11.39 11.02 -16.55
CA ILE A 176 12.62 10.64 -17.23
C ILE A 176 13.63 11.79 -17.17
N ASP A 177 14.82 11.44 -16.69
CA ASP A 177 16.03 12.24 -16.83
C ASP A 177 17.03 11.50 -17.71
N VAL A 178 17.62 12.22 -18.67
CA VAL A 178 18.75 11.75 -19.48
C VAL A 178 19.82 12.83 -19.46
N GLU A 179 20.98 12.51 -18.87
CA GLU A 179 22.19 13.31 -18.84
C GLU A 179 23.17 12.84 -19.94
N GLY A 180 24.02 13.74 -20.41
CA GLY A 180 25.03 13.45 -21.44
C GLY A 180 24.80 14.21 -22.74
N THR A 181 25.67 13.97 -23.72
CA THR A 181 25.61 14.61 -25.04
C THR A 181 24.71 13.86 -26.01
N ASP A 182 24.50 12.57 -25.75
CA ASP A 182 23.85 11.65 -26.68
C ASP A 182 22.72 10.89 -25.98
N PRO A 183 21.53 10.81 -26.61
CA PRO A 183 20.46 9.98 -26.08
C PRO A 183 20.87 8.49 -26.11
N PRO A 184 20.37 7.67 -25.17
CA PRO A 184 20.58 6.22 -25.24
C PRO A 184 19.95 5.65 -26.51
N ASP A 185 20.48 4.53 -27.01
CA ASP A 185 19.87 3.85 -28.16
C ASP A 185 18.43 3.42 -27.81
N GLN A 186 18.28 2.83 -26.61
CA GLN A 186 17.02 2.31 -26.07
C GLN A 186 16.94 2.47 -24.55
N ILE A 187 15.71 2.60 -24.05
CA ILE A 187 15.37 2.45 -22.64
C ILE A 187 14.35 1.31 -22.56
N ARG A 188 14.67 0.25 -21.83
CA ARG A 188 13.89 -0.98 -21.82
C ARG A 188 13.50 -1.41 -20.42
N ILE A 189 12.26 -1.89 -20.29
CA ILE A 189 11.76 -2.49 -19.05
C ILE A 189 11.95 -4.02 -19.12
N VAL A 190 12.51 -4.58 -18.06
CA VAL A 190 12.84 -6.00 -17.91
C VAL A 190 12.24 -6.52 -16.61
N PHE A 191 11.55 -7.65 -16.69
CA PHE A 191 10.84 -8.29 -15.60
C PHE A 191 10.74 -9.80 -15.85
N ASN A 192 10.22 -10.53 -14.87
CA ASN A 192 9.98 -11.96 -15.02
C ASN A 192 8.67 -12.20 -15.80
N GLU A 193 8.79 -12.65 -17.04
CA GLU A 193 7.67 -12.94 -17.96
C GLU A 193 6.69 -13.99 -17.42
N LYS A 194 7.10 -14.84 -16.47
CA LYS A 194 6.20 -15.77 -15.80
C LYS A 194 5.12 -15.05 -14.99
N TYR A 195 5.50 -13.94 -14.36
CA TYR A 195 4.66 -13.26 -13.38
C TYR A 195 3.98 -12.02 -13.94
N PHE A 196 4.57 -11.39 -14.95
CA PHE A 196 4.08 -10.12 -15.46
C PHE A 196 4.00 -10.06 -16.97
N THR A 197 3.08 -9.23 -17.46
CA THR A 197 3.20 -8.58 -18.76
C THR A 197 3.13 -7.07 -18.56
N ILE A 198 3.81 -6.32 -19.43
CA ILE A 198 3.71 -4.85 -19.45
C ILE A 198 3.35 -4.43 -20.86
N ASP A 199 2.25 -3.69 -21.00
CA ASP A 199 1.66 -3.29 -22.28
C ASP A 199 1.43 -4.48 -23.25
N GLY A 200 1.07 -5.63 -22.67
CA GLY A 200 0.82 -6.87 -23.42
C GLY A 200 2.07 -7.61 -23.89
N LYS A 201 3.26 -7.18 -23.48
CA LYS A 201 4.55 -7.80 -23.85
C LYS A 201 5.19 -8.53 -22.68
N ASP A 202 6.09 -9.46 -22.99
CA ASP A 202 6.84 -10.29 -22.03
C ASP A 202 8.19 -9.68 -21.59
N GLY A 203 8.67 -8.64 -22.28
CA GLY A 203 9.90 -7.94 -21.89
C GLY A 203 11.20 -8.66 -22.30
N THR A 204 11.10 -9.76 -23.07
CA THR A 204 12.26 -10.48 -23.64
C THR A 204 12.96 -9.70 -24.74
N ASP A 205 14.13 -10.17 -25.16
CA ASP A 205 14.89 -9.54 -26.25
C ASP A 205 14.11 -9.59 -27.58
N ALA A 206 13.25 -10.60 -27.75
CA ALA A 206 12.38 -10.76 -28.92
C ALA A 206 11.14 -9.86 -28.87
N ASN A 207 10.62 -9.57 -27.68
CA ASN A 207 9.40 -8.77 -27.49
C ASN A 207 9.58 -7.72 -26.36
N PRO A 208 10.44 -6.70 -26.58
CA PRO A 208 10.82 -5.76 -25.55
C PRO A 208 9.73 -4.72 -25.26
N VAL A 209 9.68 -4.31 -23.99
CA VAL A 209 8.93 -3.13 -23.55
C VAL A 209 9.86 -1.94 -23.57
N LEU A 210 9.57 -0.98 -24.45
CA LEU A 210 10.43 0.18 -24.71
C LEU A 210 9.77 1.45 -24.21
N ILE A 211 10.55 2.29 -23.54
CA ILE A 211 10.17 3.66 -23.22
C ILE A 211 10.62 4.53 -24.40
N SER A 212 9.67 5.19 -25.06
CA SER A 212 9.91 5.91 -26.30
C SER A 212 10.65 7.24 -26.10
N ASP A 213 10.42 7.91 -24.97
CA ASP A 213 11.10 9.16 -24.67
C ASP A 213 12.51 8.92 -24.14
N LYS A 214 13.49 9.23 -24.98
CA LYS A 214 14.92 9.08 -24.74
C LYS A 214 15.71 10.37 -24.91
N ALA A 215 15.03 11.50 -25.11
CA ALA A 215 15.71 12.77 -25.36
C ALA A 215 16.57 13.21 -24.16
N VAL A 216 17.63 13.96 -24.43
CA VAL A 216 18.47 14.54 -23.37
C VAL A 216 17.69 15.64 -22.66
N GLY A 217 17.73 15.66 -21.33
CA GLY A 217 17.01 16.63 -20.51
C GLY A 217 16.58 16.04 -19.16
N ALA A 218 16.21 16.92 -18.23
CA ALA A 218 15.76 16.55 -16.89
C ALA A 218 14.29 16.90 -16.66
N ASN A 219 13.66 16.23 -15.69
CA ASN A 219 12.29 16.44 -15.23
C ASN A 219 11.27 16.41 -16.38
N ARG A 220 11.32 15.37 -17.21
CA ARG A 220 10.40 15.20 -18.33
C ARG A 220 9.40 14.10 -18.01
N GLU A 221 8.15 14.32 -18.36
CA GLU A 221 7.13 13.26 -18.30
C GLU A 221 7.07 12.54 -19.65
N ALA A 222 7.13 11.21 -19.60
CA ALA A 222 6.96 10.40 -20.80
C ALA A 222 5.54 10.57 -21.37
N PRO A 223 5.38 10.66 -22.70
CA PRO A 223 4.06 10.86 -23.30
C PRO A 223 3.11 9.66 -23.13
N ALA A 224 3.66 8.47 -22.87
CA ALA A 224 2.91 7.24 -22.67
C ALA A 224 3.03 6.76 -21.22
N THR A 225 1.95 6.20 -20.70
CA THR A 225 1.94 5.40 -19.48
C THR A 225 2.36 3.96 -19.77
N ILE A 226 2.67 3.20 -18.73
CA ILE A 226 2.84 1.75 -18.80
C ILE A 226 1.74 1.05 -18.01
N LYS A 227 1.32 -0.11 -18.51
CA LYS A 227 0.30 -0.96 -17.89
C LYS A 227 0.91 -2.27 -17.44
N ILE A 228 1.18 -2.39 -16.15
CA ILE A 228 1.75 -3.57 -15.52
C ILE A 228 0.61 -4.52 -15.15
N ARG A 229 0.65 -5.77 -15.60
CA ARG A 229 -0.32 -6.82 -15.26
C ARG A 229 0.37 -7.96 -14.53
N CYS A 230 -0.16 -8.36 -13.38
CA CYS A 230 0.26 -9.55 -12.64
C CYS A 230 -0.51 -10.78 -13.16
N ILE A 231 0.14 -11.60 -13.98
CA ILE A 231 -0.50 -12.74 -14.65
C ILE A 231 -0.42 -14.04 -13.84
N ASP A 232 0.57 -14.18 -12.94
CA ASP A 232 0.73 -15.34 -12.06
C ASP A 232 1.24 -14.91 -10.67
N GLU A 233 1.15 -15.80 -9.69
CA GLU A 233 1.51 -15.55 -8.30
C GLU A 233 2.97 -15.92 -7.96
N PHE A 234 3.55 -15.19 -7.01
CA PHE A 234 4.95 -15.34 -6.59
C PHE A 234 5.12 -15.19 -5.07
N ASN A 235 6.03 -15.98 -4.50
CA ASN A 235 6.22 -16.11 -3.05
C ASN A 235 7.29 -15.18 -2.46
N THR A 236 8.12 -14.56 -3.30
CA THR A 236 9.10 -13.55 -2.92
C THR A 236 8.90 -12.30 -3.73
N ASP A 237 9.20 -11.14 -3.15
CA ASP A 237 9.13 -9.85 -3.85
C ASP A 237 9.83 -9.93 -5.20
N GLN A 238 9.18 -9.39 -6.22
CA GLN A 238 9.73 -9.34 -7.57
C GLN A 238 10.22 -7.94 -7.89
N GLU A 239 11.08 -7.83 -8.90
CA GLU A 239 11.63 -6.56 -9.35
C GLU A 239 11.27 -6.32 -10.81
N ILE A 240 10.73 -5.13 -11.11
CA ILE A 240 10.63 -4.62 -12.48
C ILE A 240 11.77 -3.62 -12.63
N LYS A 241 12.71 -3.89 -13.54
CA LYS A 241 13.92 -3.07 -13.74
C LYS A 241 13.82 -2.32 -15.06
N VAL A 242 14.38 -1.12 -15.10
CA VAL A 242 14.57 -0.35 -16.33
C VAL A 242 16.04 -0.27 -16.63
N TYR A 243 16.43 -0.57 -17.86
CA TYR A 243 17.80 -0.48 -18.33
C TYR A 243 17.92 0.51 -19.49
N ALA A 244 18.92 1.38 -19.43
CA ALA A 244 19.33 2.22 -20.54
C ALA A 244 20.46 1.53 -21.30
N TYR A 245 20.30 1.44 -22.62
CA TYR A 245 21.26 0.91 -23.56
C TYR A 245 22.00 2.11 -24.16
N PRO A 246 23.31 2.28 -23.86
CA PRO A 246 24.05 3.45 -24.30
C PRO A 246 24.12 3.52 -25.82
N LYS A 247 24.45 4.70 -26.35
CA LYS A 247 24.63 4.89 -27.78
C LYS A 247 25.61 3.87 -28.37
N ASP A 248 25.33 3.43 -29.59
CA ASP A 248 26.10 2.43 -30.35
C ASP A 248 26.17 1.05 -29.68
N SER A 249 25.31 0.76 -28.71
CA SER A 249 25.28 -0.55 -28.06
C SER A 249 24.48 -1.55 -28.88
N LEU A 250 23.40 -1.13 -29.55
CA LEU A 250 22.52 -2.05 -30.28
C LEU A 250 23.16 -2.69 -31.51
N SER A 251 24.23 -2.11 -32.04
CA SER A 251 25.04 -2.70 -33.13
C SER A 251 25.90 -3.88 -32.65
N LYS A 252 26.01 -4.10 -31.33
CA LYS A 252 26.84 -5.14 -30.72
C LYS A 252 26.01 -6.40 -30.44
N PRO A 253 26.65 -7.58 -30.28
CA PRO A 253 25.94 -8.79 -29.87
C PRO A 253 25.16 -8.61 -28.56
N ILE A 254 24.03 -9.31 -28.40
CA ILE A 254 23.12 -9.21 -27.23
C ILE A 254 23.88 -9.36 -25.90
N ALA A 255 24.82 -10.32 -25.82
CA ALA A 255 25.63 -10.49 -24.62
C ALA A 255 26.42 -9.23 -24.25
N THR A 256 27.01 -8.56 -25.25
CA THR A 256 27.72 -7.30 -25.06
C THR A 256 26.77 -6.16 -24.69
N GLN A 257 25.57 -6.11 -25.29
CA GLN A 257 24.54 -5.14 -24.92
C GLN A 257 24.17 -5.27 -23.42
N LYS A 258 23.97 -6.51 -22.94
CA LYS A 258 23.65 -6.79 -21.52
C LYS A 258 24.78 -6.39 -20.56
N VAL A 259 26.03 -6.41 -20.99
CA VAL A 259 27.18 -5.91 -20.20
C VAL A 259 27.23 -4.38 -20.19
N LEU A 260 26.88 -3.74 -21.32
CA LEU A 260 26.96 -2.29 -21.47
C LEU A 260 25.77 -1.54 -20.85
N ARG A 261 24.57 -2.15 -20.85
CA ARG A 261 23.36 -1.53 -20.32
C ARG A 261 23.55 -1.11 -18.87
N LYS A 262 22.94 0.00 -18.47
CA LYS A 262 22.97 0.53 -17.11
C LYS A 262 21.59 0.55 -16.51
N LEU A 263 21.49 0.27 -15.22
CA LEU A 263 20.21 0.40 -14.50
C LEU A 263 19.78 1.87 -14.57
N ALA A 264 18.50 2.08 -14.87
CA ALA A 264 17.89 3.41 -14.99
C ALA A 264 16.70 3.59 -14.03
N GLY A 265 16.06 2.51 -13.60
CA GLY A 265 14.90 2.58 -12.72
C GLY A 265 14.52 1.22 -12.19
N LYS A 266 13.65 1.19 -11.18
CA LYS A 266 13.25 -0.05 -10.52
C LYS A 266 11.93 0.12 -9.77
N ILE A 267 11.09 -0.90 -9.76
CA ILE A 267 9.93 -1.06 -8.87
C ILE A 267 10.10 -2.38 -8.11
N ILE A 268 9.72 -2.41 -6.83
CA ILE A 268 9.51 -3.67 -6.10
C ILE A 268 8.02 -4.00 -6.14
N VAL A 269 7.69 -5.22 -6.57
CA VAL A 269 6.32 -5.75 -6.51
C VAL A 269 6.23 -6.73 -5.34
N GLY A 270 5.38 -6.42 -4.36
CA GLY A 270 5.26 -7.20 -3.13
C GLY A 270 4.76 -8.62 -3.39
N ALA A 271 5.35 -9.60 -2.72
CA ALA A 271 4.97 -11.00 -2.81
C ALA A 271 3.45 -11.17 -2.60
N ASN A 272 2.81 -11.94 -3.47
CA ASN A 272 1.36 -12.09 -3.44
C ASN A 272 0.88 -13.54 -3.31
N LYS A 273 1.74 -14.56 -3.40
CA LYS A 273 1.35 -15.98 -3.28
C LYS A 273 1.08 -16.38 -1.84
N ASN A 274 -0.06 -17.03 -1.59
CA ASN A 274 -0.28 -17.74 -0.34
C ASN A 274 0.30 -19.15 -0.42
N THR A 275 0.95 -19.61 0.65
CA THR A 275 1.52 -20.95 0.74
C THR A 275 1.03 -21.62 2.03
N PRO A 276 0.45 -22.84 1.97
CA PRO A 276 0.04 -23.55 3.17
C PRO A 276 1.24 -23.95 4.04
N ALA A 277 0.99 -24.28 5.30
CA ALA A 277 2.02 -24.85 6.16
C ALA A 277 2.45 -26.23 5.62
N VAL A 278 3.76 -26.49 5.57
CA VAL A 278 4.33 -27.78 5.12
C VAL A 278 5.40 -28.21 6.11
N GLY A 279 5.16 -29.33 6.80
CA GLY A 279 6.06 -29.82 7.85
C GLY A 279 6.22 -28.79 8.97
N LYS A 280 7.44 -28.28 9.16
CA LYS A 280 7.77 -27.23 10.16
C LYS A 280 7.71 -25.81 9.60
N ALA A 281 7.53 -25.63 8.29
CA ALA A 281 7.44 -24.30 7.69
C ALA A 281 6.04 -23.71 7.94
N PRO A 282 5.93 -22.51 8.54
CA PRO A 282 4.63 -21.87 8.77
C PRO A 282 3.98 -21.47 7.44
N ALA A 283 2.66 -21.37 7.44
CA ALA A 283 1.92 -20.83 6.29
C ALA A 283 2.36 -19.38 6.01
N VAL A 284 2.47 -19.03 4.74
CA VAL A 284 2.75 -17.66 4.28
C VAL A 284 1.46 -17.08 3.71
N ASN A 285 0.94 -16.05 4.36
CA ASN A 285 -0.30 -15.38 3.99
C ASN A 285 -0.01 -13.99 3.42
N ASN A 286 0.42 -13.95 2.17
CA ASN A 286 0.71 -12.73 1.43
C ASN A 286 -0.57 -11.98 0.99
N ARG A 287 -1.66 -12.68 0.74
CA ARG A 287 -3.01 -12.13 0.56
C ARG A 287 -3.84 -12.48 1.79
N LYS A 288 -4.60 -11.51 2.32
CA LYS A 288 -5.47 -11.71 3.49
C LYS A 288 -6.91 -11.36 3.18
N THR A 289 -7.80 -11.80 4.06
CA THR A 289 -9.22 -11.48 4.01
C THR A 289 -9.65 -10.81 5.31
N GLN A 290 -10.49 -9.78 5.21
CA GLN A 290 -11.20 -9.21 6.35
C GLN A 290 -12.70 -9.25 6.08
N LYS A 291 -13.46 -9.90 6.97
CA LYS A 291 -14.91 -9.95 6.89
C LYS A 291 -15.52 -8.74 7.56
N PHE A 292 -16.39 -8.04 6.85
CA PHE A 292 -17.16 -6.90 7.34
C PHE A 292 -18.64 -7.27 7.38
N VAL A 293 -19.33 -6.87 8.42
CA VAL A 293 -20.80 -6.94 8.50
C VAL A 293 -21.34 -5.52 8.63
N PHE A 294 -22.21 -5.14 7.69
CA PHE A 294 -22.76 -3.80 7.59
C PHE A 294 -24.18 -3.79 8.12
N VAL A 295 -24.44 -2.95 9.13
CA VAL A 295 -25.68 -2.96 9.91
C VAL A 295 -26.27 -1.56 10.01
N SER A 296 -27.52 -1.40 9.58
CA SER A 296 -28.27 -0.15 9.74
C SER A 296 -28.92 -0.07 11.12
N ILE A 297 -28.74 1.05 11.82
CA ILE A 297 -29.44 1.31 13.08
C ILE A 297 -30.77 2.01 12.78
N LEU A 298 -31.83 1.58 13.46
CA LEU A 298 -33.14 2.24 13.48
C LEU A 298 -33.35 2.92 14.83
N THR A 299 -33.81 4.17 14.83
CA THR A 299 -34.08 4.97 16.03
C THR A 299 -35.38 5.76 15.92
N ASP A 300 -36.06 5.98 17.05
CA ASP A 300 -37.20 6.90 17.22
C ASP A 300 -36.91 7.78 18.43
N ILE A 301 -36.08 8.80 18.22
CA ILE A 301 -35.51 9.63 19.30
C ILE A 301 -36.62 10.26 20.16
N ASN A 302 -37.68 10.76 19.53
CA ASN A 302 -38.74 11.53 20.19
C ASN A 302 -40.01 10.70 20.52
N LYS A 303 -39.98 9.37 20.32
CA LYS A 303 -41.14 8.49 20.55
C LYS A 303 -42.36 8.88 19.71
N SER A 304 -42.14 9.45 18.53
CA SER A 304 -43.23 9.90 17.66
C SER A 304 -43.74 8.81 16.71
N GLY A 305 -43.05 7.67 16.65
CA GLY A 305 -43.25 6.63 15.64
C GLY A 305 -42.54 6.91 14.32
N VAL A 306 -41.77 8.01 14.20
CA VAL A 306 -40.97 8.31 13.02
C VAL A 306 -39.59 7.68 13.16
N ILE A 307 -39.37 6.60 12.40
CA ILE A 307 -38.12 5.84 12.44
C ILE A 307 -37.06 6.47 11.53
N ALA A 308 -35.95 6.91 12.10
CA ALA A 308 -34.74 7.23 11.36
C ALA A 308 -33.92 5.95 11.11
N LYS A 309 -33.40 5.81 9.89
CA LYS A 309 -32.55 4.68 9.47
C LYS A 309 -31.23 5.19 8.92
N GLY A 310 -30.12 4.66 9.44
CA GLY A 310 -28.80 4.86 8.81
C GLY A 310 -28.69 4.07 7.49
N ASN A 311 -28.04 4.65 6.49
CA ASN A 311 -27.84 4.03 5.18
C ASN A 311 -26.36 3.98 4.82
N PHE A 312 -25.96 3.00 4.01
CA PHE A 312 -24.63 2.92 3.39
C PHE A 312 -24.72 3.29 1.91
N THR A 313 -23.70 3.93 1.36
CA THR A 313 -23.56 4.13 -0.08
C THR A 313 -22.66 3.05 -0.69
N VAL A 314 -22.81 2.80 -1.99
CA VAL A 314 -21.91 1.89 -2.72
C VAL A 314 -20.50 2.47 -2.76
N ASN A 315 -20.36 3.80 -2.93
CA ASN A 315 -19.06 4.47 -3.00
C ASN A 315 -18.26 4.35 -1.69
N GLU A 316 -18.90 4.41 -0.53
CA GLU A 316 -18.24 4.15 0.76
C GLU A 316 -17.54 2.79 0.76
N LYS A 317 -18.25 1.77 0.27
CA LYS A 317 -17.77 0.39 0.18
C LYS A 317 -16.67 0.24 -0.87
N ILE A 318 -16.82 0.87 -2.04
CA ILE A 318 -15.77 0.91 -3.08
C ILE A 318 -14.49 1.51 -2.50
N ASN A 319 -14.57 2.64 -1.81
CA ASN A 319 -13.40 3.32 -1.24
C ASN A 319 -12.72 2.49 -0.14
N LEU A 320 -13.50 1.83 0.72
CA LEU A 320 -12.96 0.89 1.69
C LEU A 320 -12.25 -0.28 0.98
N GLN A 321 -12.86 -0.86 -0.04
CA GLN A 321 -12.29 -2.00 -0.76
C GLN A 321 -10.99 -1.62 -1.49
N ASN A 322 -10.98 -0.48 -2.20
CA ASN A 322 -9.78 0.06 -2.87
C ASN A 322 -8.64 0.26 -1.87
N CYS A 323 -8.93 0.87 -0.72
CA CYS A 323 -7.96 1.05 0.36
C CYS A 323 -7.37 -0.28 0.86
N LEU A 324 -8.20 -1.29 1.09
CA LEU A 324 -7.76 -2.63 1.52
C LEU A 324 -6.87 -3.32 0.48
N TYR A 325 -7.18 -3.15 -0.81
CA TYR A 325 -6.39 -3.73 -1.89
C TYR A 325 -4.96 -3.20 -1.95
N GLN A 326 -4.71 -1.97 -1.51
CA GLN A 326 -3.35 -1.43 -1.42
C GLN A 326 -2.42 -2.27 -0.54
N SER A 327 -3.02 -2.99 0.42
CA SER A 327 -2.32 -3.88 1.36
C SER A 327 -2.49 -5.37 1.04
N LEU A 328 -2.94 -5.74 -0.17
CA LEU A 328 -3.31 -7.11 -0.56
C LEU A 328 -4.34 -7.77 0.37
N ILE A 329 -5.38 -7.02 0.75
CA ILE A 329 -6.49 -7.49 1.58
C ILE A 329 -7.79 -7.48 0.77
N GLN A 330 -8.50 -8.61 0.75
CA GLN A 330 -9.88 -8.69 0.26
C GLN A 330 -10.85 -8.40 1.41
N GLY A 331 -11.69 -7.37 1.26
CA GLY A 331 -12.90 -7.23 2.06
C GLY A 331 -13.97 -8.24 1.64
N GLU A 332 -14.47 -9.04 2.57
CA GLU A 332 -15.70 -9.82 2.39
C GLU A 332 -16.85 -9.04 3.02
N PHE A 333 -17.71 -8.44 2.20
CA PHE A 333 -18.78 -7.56 2.68
C PHE A 333 -20.10 -8.33 2.81
N ILE A 334 -20.56 -8.45 4.05
CA ILE A 334 -21.79 -9.14 4.41
C ILE A 334 -22.85 -8.07 4.71
N ASP A 335 -23.69 -7.79 3.71
CA ASP A 335 -24.70 -6.73 3.77
C ASP A 335 -26.12 -7.24 4.04
N LYS A 336 -26.32 -8.55 3.85
CA LYS A 336 -27.62 -9.20 3.94
C LYS A 336 -27.58 -10.34 4.96
N ASN A 337 -28.66 -10.48 5.70
CA ASN A 337 -28.89 -11.63 6.56
C ASN A 337 -29.23 -12.88 5.73
N PRO A 338 -29.29 -14.08 6.33
CA PRO A 338 -29.60 -15.32 5.62
C PRO A 338 -30.95 -15.31 4.87
N SER A 339 -31.87 -14.41 5.23
CA SER A 339 -33.17 -14.21 4.57
C SER A 339 -33.12 -13.22 3.40
N GLY A 340 -31.95 -12.65 3.08
CA GLY A 340 -31.74 -11.70 1.98
C GLY A 340 -32.08 -10.24 2.31
N ASN A 341 -32.41 -9.92 3.57
CA ASN A 341 -32.74 -8.56 4.01
C ASN A 341 -31.49 -7.85 4.54
N ASP A 342 -31.48 -6.51 4.48
CA ASP A 342 -30.43 -5.72 5.13
C ASP A 342 -30.33 -6.06 6.61
N PHE A 343 -29.13 -6.12 7.17
CA PHE A 343 -28.99 -6.15 8.62
C PHE A 343 -29.50 -4.84 9.21
N THR A 344 -30.41 -4.97 10.16
CA THR A 344 -30.91 -3.85 10.95
C THR A 344 -30.84 -4.18 12.42
N VAL A 345 -30.56 -3.17 13.25
CA VAL A 345 -30.74 -3.22 14.69
C VAL A 345 -31.75 -2.14 15.05
N ASP A 346 -32.90 -2.57 15.58
CA ASP A 346 -33.95 -1.65 15.99
C ASP A 346 -33.77 -1.22 17.44
N LEU A 347 -33.39 0.04 17.63
CA LEU A 347 -33.25 0.69 18.94
C LEU A 347 -34.38 1.69 19.20
N SER A 348 -35.41 1.71 18.37
CA SER A 348 -36.49 2.72 18.42
C SER A 348 -37.27 2.69 19.73
N ALA A 349 -37.38 1.52 20.37
CA ALA A 349 -38.02 1.36 21.68
C ALA A 349 -37.02 1.39 22.85
N ASN A 350 -35.71 1.53 22.60
CA ASN A 350 -34.70 1.52 23.64
C ASN A 350 -34.60 2.91 24.30
N SER A 351 -34.94 2.99 25.58
CA SER A 351 -34.95 4.24 26.33
C SER A 351 -33.59 4.92 26.43
N ASP A 352 -32.48 4.18 26.32
CA ASP A 352 -31.14 4.78 26.34
C ASP A 352 -30.84 5.58 25.06
N PHE A 353 -31.54 5.30 23.96
CA PHE A 353 -31.40 5.93 22.64
C PHE A 353 -32.54 6.92 22.31
N GLN A 354 -33.35 7.29 23.30
CA GLN A 354 -34.45 8.26 23.17
C GLN A 354 -34.12 9.55 23.93
N ILE A 355 -34.90 10.62 23.71
CA ILE A 355 -34.78 11.87 24.47
C ILE A 355 -34.86 11.57 25.98
N GLY A 356 -33.91 12.10 26.74
CA GLY A 356 -33.74 11.84 28.17
C GLY A 356 -33.04 10.52 28.51
N GLY A 357 -32.67 9.74 27.50
CA GLY A 357 -31.87 8.53 27.61
C GLY A 357 -30.38 8.81 27.83
N LYS A 358 -29.63 7.77 28.20
CA LYS A 358 -28.19 7.85 28.52
C LYS A 358 -27.37 8.46 27.39
N PHE A 359 -27.70 8.12 26.14
CA PHE A 359 -26.91 8.50 24.98
C PHE A 359 -27.40 9.77 24.30
N TYR A 360 -28.45 10.43 24.80
CA TYR A 360 -28.97 11.64 24.17
C TYR A 360 -28.51 12.88 24.93
N ASP A 361 -27.82 13.79 24.24
CA ASP A 361 -27.46 15.10 24.77
C ASP A 361 -28.54 16.13 24.40
N VAL A 362 -29.25 16.60 25.42
CA VAL A 362 -30.31 17.61 25.28
C VAL A 362 -29.76 18.97 24.85
N ALA A 363 -28.54 19.31 25.25
CA ALA A 363 -27.94 20.62 24.94
C ALA A 363 -27.66 20.77 23.44
N THR A 364 -27.20 19.71 22.80
CA THR A 364 -26.90 19.68 21.35
C THR A 364 -28.01 19.06 20.51
N SER A 365 -29.05 18.50 21.15
CA SER A 365 -30.16 17.78 20.49
C SER A 365 -29.68 16.62 19.61
N ALA A 366 -28.64 15.91 20.05
CA ALA A 366 -27.95 14.87 19.29
C ALA A 366 -27.52 13.71 20.19
N PHE A 367 -27.01 12.61 19.60
CA PHE A 367 -26.40 11.55 20.40
C PHE A 367 -25.05 11.98 20.97
N ASN A 368 -24.75 11.52 22.18
CA ASN A 368 -23.45 11.55 22.83
C ASN A 368 -22.81 10.15 22.75
N GLU A 369 -22.10 9.92 21.66
CA GLU A 369 -21.33 8.73 21.34
C GLU A 369 -20.11 8.54 22.25
N ASP A 370 -19.64 9.62 22.88
CA ASP A 370 -18.56 9.62 23.87
C ASP A 370 -19.05 9.31 25.30
N TYR A 371 -20.33 8.99 25.47
CA TYR A 371 -20.90 8.75 26.79
C TYR A 371 -20.15 7.66 27.56
N ARG A 372 -19.67 8.05 28.74
CA ARG A 372 -18.99 7.20 29.73
C ARG A 372 -19.80 7.21 31.02
N ILE A 373 -20.02 6.03 31.61
CA ILE A 373 -20.69 5.91 32.91
C ILE A 373 -19.75 6.43 34.00
N ASN A 374 -18.48 6.03 33.94
CA ASN A 374 -17.42 6.49 34.83
C ASN A 374 -16.36 7.26 34.04
N SER A 375 -15.77 8.29 34.65
CA SER A 375 -14.66 9.04 34.03
C SER A 375 -13.43 8.18 33.72
N THR A 376 -13.31 7.02 34.36
CA THR A 376 -12.24 6.02 34.13
C THR A 376 -12.53 5.05 32.98
N ASP A 377 -13.73 5.07 32.40
CA ASP A 377 -14.08 4.17 31.30
C ASP A 377 -13.29 4.54 30.04
N VAL A 378 -12.39 3.65 29.63
CA VAL A 378 -11.51 3.89 28.47
C VAL A 378 -12.30 3.95 27.16
N ILE A 379 -13.35 3.14 27.04
CA ILE A 379 -14.15 2.98 25.82
C ILE A 379 -15.58 3.48 26.09
N PRO A 380 -16.14 4.36 25.24
CA PRO A 380 -17.52 4.82 25.37
C PRO A 380 -18.54 3.67 25.32
N HIS A 381 -19.62 3.78 26.10
CA HIS A 381 -20.64 2.71 26.18
C HIS A 381 -21.52 2.64 24.93
N PHE A 382 -21.61 3.73 24.16
CA PHE A 382 -22.42 3.82 22.95
C PHE A 382 -22.10 2.70 21.94
N PHE A 383 -20.80 2.51 21.63
CA PHE A 383 -20.32 1.47 20.72
C PHE A 383 -20.62 0.05 21.21
N LYS A 384 -20.40 -0.18 22.51
CA LYS A 384 -20.57 -1.50 23.14
C LYS A 384 -22.02 -1.92 23.13
N GLU A 385 -22.94 -1.02 23.51
CA GLU A 385 -24.36 -1.36 23.59
C GLU A 385 -24.97 -1.58 22.19
N ILE A 386 -24.57 -0.82 21.17
CA ILE A 386 -24.98 -1.08 19.77
C ILE A 386 -24.47 -2.46 19.29
N ARG A 387 -23.17 -2.75 19.49
CA ARG A 387 -22.60 -4.04 19.07
C ARG A 387 -23.25 -5.21 19.81
N LYS A 388 -23.48 -5.05 21.11
CA LYS A 388 -24.17 -6.05 21.95
C LYS A 388 -25.60 -6.27 21.49
N ALA A 389 -26.35 -5.21 21.17
CA ALA A 389 -27.70 -5.32 20.62
C ALA A 389 -27.70 -6.17 19.34
N PHE A 390 -26.77 -5.91 18.42
CA PHE A 390 -26.61 -6.70 17.20
C PHE A 390 -26.29 -8.18 17.47
N LEU A 391 -25.29 -8.45 18.32
CA LEU A 391 -24.81 -9.80 18.58
C LEU A 391 -25.80 -10.65 19.40
N ASN A 392 -26.66 -10.02 20.19
CA ASN A 392 -27.72 -10.69 20.96
C ASN A 392 -28.95 -11.08 20.11
N MET A 393 -29.07 -10.56 18.89
CA MET A 393 -30.14 -11.01 17.99
C MET A 393 -29.94 -12.48 17.61
N PRO A 394 -31.02 -13.27 17.46
CA PRO A 394 -30.92 -14.68 17.10
C PRO A 394 -30.05 -14.93 15.86
N GLY A 395 -29.04 -15.79 16.00
CA GLY A 395 -28.15 -16.20 14.92
C GLY A 395 -26.93 -15.29 14.67
N ASN A 396 -26.86 -14.10 15.28
CA ASN A 396 -25.79 -13.13 15.00
C ASN A 396 -24.46 -13.39 15.74
N THR A 397 -24.41 -14.35 16.67
CA THR A 397 -23.18 -14.69 17.40
C THR A 397 -22.03 -15.14 16.49
N ILE A 398 -22.33 -15.64 15.29
CA ILE A 398 -21.34 -15.99 14.26
C ILE A 398 -20.51 -14.77 13.79
N TYR A 399 -21.05 -13.56 13.94
CA TYR A 399 -20.40 -12.32 13.54
C TYR A 399 -19.47 -11.74 14.61
N ASN A 400 -19.31 -12.38 15.77
CA ASN A 400 -18.53 -11.83 16.89
C ASN A 400 -17.06 -11.49 16.52
N LYS A 401 -16.46 -12.25 15.59
CA LYS A 401 -15.08 -12.01 15.09
C LYS A 401 -15.01 -11.15 13.83
N HIS A 402 -16.15 -10.71 13.29
CA HIS A 402 -16.20 -9.87 12.10
C HIS A 402 -15.94 -8.42 12.49
N TYR A 403 -15.54 -7.63 11.50
CA TYR A 403 -15.54 -6.18 11.62
C TYR A 403 -16.97 -5.68 11.49
N THR A 404 -17.55 -5.18 12.57
CA THR A 404 -18.90 -4.61 12.55
C THR A 404 -18.83 -3.16 12.14
N VAL A 405 -19.62 -2.80 11.13
CA VAL A 405 -19.79 -1.43 10.66
C VAL A 405 -21.26 -1.09 10.81
N PHE A 406 -21.54 -0.12 11.67
CA PHE A 406 -22.87 0.41 11.89
C PHE A 406 -23.05 1.73 11.15
N THR A 407 -24.29 2.06 10.79
CA THR A 407 -24.66 3.39 10.28
C THR A 407 -25.87 3.91 11.03
N LEU A 408 -25.81 5.17 11.42
CA LEU A 408 -26.84 5.87 12.17
C LEU A 408 -27.40 7.03 11.32
N GLY A 409 -28.73 7.16 11.29
CA GLY A 409 -29.42 8.21 10.53
C GLY A 409 -29.40 9.58 11.18
N GLU A 410 -28.78 9.67 12.36
CA GLU A 410 -28.85 10.81 13.27
C GLU A 410 -27.48 11.49 13.41
N ALA A 411 -27.51 12.74 13.89
CA ALA A 411 -26.31 13.48 14.21
C ALA A 411 -25.79 13.15 15.62
N VAL A 412 -24.53 13.50 15.83
CA VAL A 412 -23.80 13.40 17.10
C VAL A 412 -23.40 14.79 17.59
N TYR A 413 -23.19 14.93 18.90
CA TYR A 413 -23.03 16.21 19.60
C TYR A 413 -21.85 17.04 19.07
N ASP A 414 -20.78 16.39 18.61
CA ASP A 414 -19.56 17.01 18.11
C ASP A 414 -19.51 17.12 16.56
N ASN A 415 -20.56 16.65 15.88
CA ASN A 415 -20.67 16.52 14.42
C ASN A 415 -19.64 15.58 13.77
N ALA A 416 -19.12 14.59 14.47
CA ALA A 416 -18.30 13.55 13.86
C ALA A 416 -19.01 12.90 12.67
N ALA A 417 -18.23 12.59 11.63
CA ALA A 417 -18.72 11.92 10.42
C ALA A 417 -18.80 10.38 10.62
N GLY A 418 -17.96 9.86 11.49
CA GLY A 418 -17.88 8.46 11.90
C GLY A 418 -16.78 8.32 12.95
N GLN A 419 -16.76 7.20 13.64
CA GLN A 419 -15.75 6.93 14.66
C GLN A 419 -15.61 5.42 14.89
N VAL A 420 -14.38 4.95 15.08
CA VAL A 420 -14.12 3.60 15.56
C VAL A 420 -14.18 3.54 17.09
N GLU A 421 -14.62 2.40 17.65
CA GLU A 421 -14.67 2.19 19.10
C GLU A 421 -13.31 2.45 19.77
N ASP A 422 -12.23 1.98 19.14
CA ASP A 422 -10.85 2.27 19.51
C ASP A 422 -9.92 1.87 18.34
N ILE A 423 -8.69 2.39 18.32
CA ILE A 423 -7.69 2.08 17.30
C ILE A 423 -7.31 0.59 17.39
N GLY A 424 -7.50 -0.12 16.29
CA GLY A 424 -7.30 -1.57 16.19
C GLY A 424 -8.49 -2.41 16.66
N THR A 425 -9.59 -1.77 17.06
CA THR A 425 -10.85 -2.45 17.40
C THR A 425 -11.77 -2.47 16.20
N LYS A 426 -12.28 -3.66 15.85
CA LYS A 426 -13.07 -3.89 14.63
C LYS A 426 -14.55 -3.61 14.85
N ASN A 427 -14.86 -2.40 15.32
CA ASN A 427 -16.21 -1.90 15.58
C ASN A 427 -16.28 -0.40 15.23
N LEU A 428 -17.09 -0.04 14.24
CA LEU A 428 -17.20 1.31 13.69
C LEU A 428 -18.66 1.74 13.63
N ILE A 429 -18.94 3.01 13.91
CA ILE A 429 -20.23 3.65 13.63
C ILE A 429 -20.02 4.84 12.69
N LEU A 430 -20.81 4.90 11.61
CA LEU A 430 -20.91 6.03 10.71
C LEU A 430 -22.14 6.88 11.03
N TYR A 431 -22.01 8.21 10.97
CA TYR A 431 -23.06 9.16 11.33
C TYR A 431 -23.62 9.92 10.12
N LYS A 432 -24.66 10.73 10.32
CA LYS A 432 -25.40 11.41 9.24
C LYS A 432 -24.55 12.30 8.32
N ASN A 433 -23.62 13.08 8.88
CA ASN A 433 -22.95 14.18 8.16
C ASN A 433 -21.58 13.78 7.61
N ARG A 434 -21.53 12.76 6.75
CA ARG A 434 -20.28 12.17 6.28
C ARG A 434 -20.14 12.13 4.75
N ASN A 435 -18.91 11.93 4.28
CA ASN A 435 -18.61 11.72 2.86
C ASN A 435 -18.18 10.26 2.59
N ASP A 436 -18.09 9.91 1.30
CA ASP A 436 -17.76 8.55 0.84
C ASP A 436 -16.35 8.04 1.25
N ARG A 437 -15.47 8.89 1.80
CA ARG A 437 -14.15 8.50 2.33
C ARG A 437 -14.14 8.28 3.85
N THR A 438 -15.27 8.48 4.51
CA THR A 438 -15.35 8.34 5.98
C THR A 438 -15.22 6.88 6.38
N LEU A 439 -15.93 5.97 5.70
CA LEU A 439 -15.83 4.53 5.97
C LEU A 439 -14.40 3.99 5.82
N SER A 440 -13.67 4.42 4.78
CA SER A 440 -12.28 3.97 4.60
C SER A 440 -11.37 4.53 5.70
N HIS A 441 -11.50 5.80 6.05
CA HIS A 441 -10.71 6.42 7.13
C HIS A 441 -10.93 5.72 8.48
N GLU A 442 -12.18 5.62 8.91
CA GLU A 442 -12.50 5.00 10.20
C GLU A 442 -12.27 3.47 10.18
N GLY A 443 -12.51 2.84 9.03
CA GLY A 443 -12.22 1.43 8.80
C GLY A 443 -10.73 1.10 9.01
N LEU A 444 -9.85 2.00 8.56
CA LEU A 444 -8.41 1.87 8.77
C LEU A 444 -7.98 2.09 10.21
N HIS A 445 -8.66 2.95 10.97
CA HIS A 445 -8.43 3.04 12.41
C HIS A 445 -8.70 1.71 13.11
N GLY A 446 -9.79 1.00 12.80
CA GLY A 446 -10.04 -0.33 13.37
C GLY A 446 -9.08 -1.40 12.86
N LEU A 447 -8.30 -1.12 11.81
CA LEU A 447 -7.15 -1.91 11.36
C LEU A 447 -5.81 -1.37 11.88
N GLY A 448 -5.86 -0.49 12.88
CA GLY A 448 -4.71 -0.09 13.70
C GLY A 448 -3.91 1.09 13.17
N LEU A 449 -4.41 1.80 12.16
CA LEU A 449 -3.77 3.04 11.71
C LEU A 449 -4.13 4.20 12.63
N ASP A 450 -3.16 5.09 12.81
CA ASP A 450 -3.35 6.40 13.40
C ASP A 450 -3.50 7.48 12.34
N HIS A 451 -4.02 8.64 12.74
CA HIS A 451 -3.89 9.84 11.94
C HIS A 451 -2.44 10.11 11.58
N THR A 452 -2.25 10.71 10.40
CA THR A 452 -0.92 11.12 9.91
C THR A 452 -0.64 12.58 10.19
N HIS A 453 -1.38 13.21 11.11
CA HIS A 453 -1.08 14.52 11.66
C HIS A 453 -0.84 14.40 13.17
N ASP A 454 -0.31 15.47 13.75
CA ASP A 454 -0.10 15.51 15.19
C ASP A 454 -1.45 15.66 15.93
N ASP A 455 -1.65 14.81 16.94
CA ASP A 455 -2.77 14.84 17.89
C ASP A 455 -2.22 14.73 19.34
N GLY A 456 -0.98 15.18 19.56
CA GLY A 456 -0.34 15.28 20.86
C GLY A 456 0.51 14.07 21.29
N THR A 457 0.11 12.83 20.97
CA THR A 457 0.88 11.64 21.39
C THR A 457 1.55 10.93 20.22
N PHE A 458 2.88 10.88 20.21
CA PHE A 458 3.66 10.09 19.26
C PHE A 458 3.71 8.61 19.69
N LYS A 459 3.44 7.72 18.73
CA LYS A 459 3.37 6.27 18.95
C LYS A 459 3.83 5.50 17.71
N PRO A 460 4.26 4.22 17.84
CA PRO A 460 4.80 3.44 16.72
C PRO A 460 3.93 3.35 15.45
N SER A 461 2.61 3.45 15.60
CA SER A 461 1.64 3.45 14.50
C SER A 461 1.51 4.80 13.78
N ARG A 462 2.03 5.89 14.37
CA ARG A 462 2.15 7.23 13.80
C ARG A 462 3.62 7.56 13.52
N LYS A 463 4.20 6.84 12.56
CA LYS A 463 5.64 6.96 12.25
C LYS A 463 6.05 8.34 11.76
N TYR A 464 5.24 8.98 10.92
CA TYR A 464 5.51 10.28 10.31
C TYR A 464 4.26 11.13 10.35
N THR A 465 4.40 12.41 10.67
CA THR A 465 3.31 13.38 10.72
C THR A 465 3.46 14.46 9.66
N TYR A 466 2.30 14.92 9.18
CA TYR A 466 2.10 15.90 8.13
C TYR A 466 1.00 16.89 8.58
N PRO A 467 0.87 18.07 7.94
CA PRO A 467 -0.20 19.01 8.22
C PRO A 467 -1.58 18.37 8.12
N ARG A 468 -2.45 18.75 9.06
CA ARG A 468 -3.85 18.31 9.10
C ARG A 468 -4.58 18.85 7.88
N GLY A 469 -5.18 17.98 7.07
CA GLY A 469 -5.81 18.33 5.80
C GLY A 469 -6.96 19.34 5.92
N SER A 470 -7.70 19.32 7.03
CA SER A 470 -8.81 20.25 7.26
C SER A 470 -8.36 21.69 7.56
N THR A 471 -7.12 21.91 8.01
CA THR A 471 -6.60 23.24 8.36
C THR A 471 -5.37 23.65 7.53
N GLY A 472 -4.76 22.71 6.81
CA GLY A 472 -3.51 22.89 6.07
C GLY A 472 -3.49 22.12 4.74
N ALA A 473 -4.62 22.08 4.02
CA ALA A 473 -4.82 21.27 2.82
C ALA A 473 -3.68 21.35 1.79
N THR A 474 -3.13 22.54 1.53
CA THR A 474 -2.04 22.75 0.55
C THR A 474 -0.76 21.96 0.86
N ASN A 475 -0.52 21.65 2.13
CA ASN A 475 0.67 20.93 2.59
C ASN A 475 0.32 19.54 3.18
N ALA A 476 -0.95 19.15 3.14
CA ALA A 476 -1.38 17.84 3.59
C ALA A 476 -1.11 16.78 2.52
N THR A 477 -1.16 15.52 2.94
CA THR A 477 -1.06 14.37 2.03
C THR A 477 -2.45 13.89 1.63
N ASP A 478 -2.55 13.25 0.48
CA ASP A 478 -3.72 12.47 0.02
C ASP A 478 -3.85 11.10 0.73
N ASN A 479 -3.10 10.88 1.82
CA ASN A 479 -3.22 9.68 2.64
C ASN A 479 -4.63 9.55 3.23
N TYR A 480 -5.17 8.34 3.33
CA TYR A 480 -6.47 8.10 3.96
C TYR A 480 -6.57 8.66 5.38
N MET A 481 -5.46 8.82 6.10
CA MET A 481 -5.43 9.23 7.51
C MET A 481 -5.15 10.74 7.73
N SER A 482 -5.21 11.59 6.70
CA SER A 482 -4.78 12.99 6.75
C SER A 482 -5.87 14.03 7.00
N TYR A 483 -7.14 13.64 7.05
CA TYR A 483 -8.32 14.54 6.98
C TYR A 483 -8.41 15.44 5.74
N MET A 484 -7.78 15.07 4.62
CA MET A 484 -7.91 15.80 3.35
C MET A 484 -9.23 15.50 2.60
N GLY A 485 -10.34 15.40 3.32
CA GLY A 485 -11.69 15.27 2.76
C GLY A 485 -11.83 14.22 1.64
N ALA A 486 -12.29 14.66 0.46
CA ALA A 486 -12.50 13.79 -0.70
C ALA A 486 -11.20 13.40 -1.44
N ALA A 487 -10.08 14.08 -1.19
CA ALA A 487 -8.80 13.82 -1.87
C ALA A 487 -8.04 12.61 -1.32
N ARG A 488 -8.50 12.05 -0.19
CA ARG A 488 -7.94 10.86 0.48
C ARG A 488 -8.03 9.62 -0.41
N LYS A 489 -6.88 9.05 -0.80
CA LYS A 489 -6.83 7.90 -1.71
C LYS A 489 -5.63 6.97 -1.56
N THR A 490 -4.58 7.33 -0.81
CA THR A 490 -3.37 6.49 -0.69
C THR A 490 -3.07 6.03 0.74
N THR A 491 -2.27 4.97 0.84
CA THR A 491 -1.58 4.52 2.06
C THR A 491 -0.15 4.14 1.70
N TRP A 492 0.75 4.21 2.68
CA TRP A 492 2.17 3.88 2.50
C TRP A 492 2.47 2.40 2.78
N HIS A 493 3.56 1.88 2.22
CA HIS A 493 4.00 0.51 2.43
C HIS A 493 4.21 0.18 3.91
N TRP A 494 4.70 1.13 4.72
CA TRP A 494 4.82 0.92 6.16
C TRP A 494 3.45 0.82 6.87
N GLN A 495 2.42 1.52 6.38
CA GLN A 495 1.04 1.38 6.87
C GLN A 495 0.45 0.04 6.46
N TRP A 496 0.75 -0.46 5.25
CA TRP A 496 0.31 -1.78 4.80
C TRP A 496 0.74 -2.88 5.78
N LYS A 497 1.97 -2.80 6.31
CA LYS A 497 2.47 -3.72 7.34
C LYS A 497 1.65 -3.67 8.64
N ILE A 498 1.26 -2.47 9.08
CA ILE A 498 0.45 -2.28 10.30
C ILE A 498 -0.95 -2.90 10.09
N ILE A 499 -1.64 -2.52 9.02
CA ILE A 499 -2.98 -3.02 8.67
C ILE A 499 -2.97 -4.56 8.64
N ARG A 500 -2.00 -5.13 7.91
CA ARG A 500 -1.87 -6.58 7.76
C ARG A 500 -1.58 -7.29 9.09
N SER A 501 -0.91 -6.64 10.04
CA SER A 501 -0.62 -7.23 11.37
C SER A 501 -1.88 -7.42 12.23
N LYS A 502 -2.96 -6.66 11.96
CA LYS A 502 -4.24 -6.77 12.67
C LYS A 502 -5.16 -7.86 12.10
N LEU A 503 -4.74 -8.52 11.04
CA LEU A 503 -5.42 -9.65 10.43
C LEU A 503 -4.68 -10.93 10.81
N LYS A 504 -5.22 -11.66 11.78
CA LYS A 504 -4.68 -12.95 12.23
C LYS A 504 -5.28 -14.08 11.41
#